data_AF-A0A9Q0YNH8-F1
#
_entry.id   AF-A0A9Q0YNH8-F1
#
_cell.length_a   1.000
_cell.length_b   1.000
_cell.length_c   1.000
_cell.angle_alpha   90.00
_cell.angle_beta   90.00
_cell.angle_gamma   90.00
#
_symmetry.space_group_name_H-M   'P 1'
#
loop_
_entity.id
_entity.type
_entity.pdbx_description
1 polymer ?
#
loop_
_entity_poly.entity_id
_entity_poly.type
_entity_poly.pdbx_seq_one_letter_code
_entity_poly.pdbx_strand_id
1 'polypeptide(L)'
;MESETRPLVPREEDNRKQIPLLLMMVMWSLGIVEWSVPLDEEEGSARRSFIGNSKWRRRFVFMLSISYQIGIVFVSFAGALWYLVCYFGKTDHLIRFLSVVLCYWPTVMSLPMFCLAAFARNNRKRHDDGLTSIAWTNVFNESSFVRQFSYLNVSKMKPLPKIGVVIFFYGFASSISCFIVLLYVDMYKSCESWISYIWMVGEVIALFYFATFSYFLYLKRIILEEEGRRTLSFVKSNKGNLEICIVSVKSFFCNYMQLRNMLLPWLCIVMFSSTFGLTVFLTWAYKDKTSASNIIVQVNTTTQIPDSNMAAYIGRFCDYACDGYDILMRENTYIVYSVILVGKFFMPAAVTFFVVRGLDVKHVWDRLNVKLHLMFSTHNLEFWKRLTKYVEKLHPDVTFSAFAGLVIPVLGLATGLLGSHHFKF
;
A
#
# COMPACT_ATOMS: atom_id res chain seq x y z
N MET A 1 5.02 -0.04 -58.21
CA MET A 1 5.19 0.82 -57.04
C MET A 1 3.92 0.73 -56.22
N GLU A 2 3.84 -0.27 -55.34
CA GLU A 2 2.75 -0.39 -54.39
C GLU A 2 2.98 0.61 -53.27
N SER A 3 2.06 1.56 -53.17
CA SER A 3 1.97 2.54 -52.09
C SER A 3 1.70 1.78 -50.79
N GLU A 4 2.75 1.62 -49.98
CA GLU A 4 2.71 1.05 -48.65
C GLU A 4 1.89 1.98 -47.73
N THR A 5 0.58 1.75 -47.70
CA THR A 5 -0.36 2.45 -46.83
C THR A 5 -0.07 2.00 -45.41
N ARG A 6 0.80 2.76 -44.72
CA ARG A 6 0.95 2.66 -43.26
C ARG A 6 -0.46 2.73 -42.65
N PRO A 7 -0.85 1.77 -41.79
CA PRO A 7 -2.15 1.85 -41.13
C PRO A 7 -2.18 3.17 -40.34
N LEU A 8 -3.08 4.05 -40.75
CA LEU A 8 -3.46 5.25 -40.01
C LEU A 8 -3.92 4.78 -38.63
N VAL A 9 -3.03 4.90 -37.65
CA VAL A 9 -3.41 4.92 -36.24
C VAL A 9 -4.46 6.04 -36.13
N PRO A 10 -5.69 5.77 -35.70
CA PRO A 10 -6.72 6.78 -35.63
C PRO A 10 -6.19 7.95 -34.81
N ARG A 11 -6.19 9.15 -35.41
CA ARG A 11 -5.89 10.41 -34.71
C ARG A 11 -6.85 10.49 -33.54
N GLU A 12 -6.32 10.32 -32.32
CA GLU A 12 -7.00 10.59 -31.06
C GLU A 12 -7.28 12.09 -31.00
N GLU A 13 -8.36 12.55 -31.65
CA GLU A 13 -8.88 13.91 -31.47
C GLU A 13 -9.44 14.03 -30.03
N ASP A 14 -8.53 14.48 -29.16
CA ASP A 14 -8.65 15.47 -28.09
C ASP A 14 -9.94 15.57 -27.24
N ASN A 15 -10.66 14.47 -27.06
CA ASN A 15 -11.57 14.31 -25.94
C ASN A 15 -10.78 14.01 -24.65
N ARG A 16 -9.92 14.95 -24.24
CA ARG A 16 -9.26 14.93 -22.93
C ARG A 16 -10.31 15.16 -21.85
N LYS A 17 -10.95 14.06 -21.45
CA LYS A 17 -11.80 14.03 -20.25
C LYS A 17 -10.97 14.58 -19.09
N GLN A 18 -11.46 15.65 -18.48
CA GLN A 18 -10.86 16.21 -17.27
C GLN A 18 -10.60 15.07 -16.27
N ILE A 19 -9.35 14.94 -15.83
CA ILE A 19 -8.99 13.99 -14.78
C ILE A 19 -9.83 14.37 -13.55
N PRO A 20 -10.61 13.44 -12.98
CA PRO A 20 -11.43 13.76 -11.82
C PRO A 20 -10.53 14.22 -10.66
N LEU A 21 -10.96 15.26 -9.94
CA LEU A 21 -10.22 15.87 -8.82
C LEU A 21 -9.72 14.83 -7.81
N LEU A 22 -10.56 13.83 -7.51
CA LEU A 22 -10.23 12.73 -6.61
C LEU A 22 -8.98 11.96 -7.07
N LEU A 23 -8.84 11.71 -8.38
CA LEU A 23 -7.69 10.99 -8.92
C LEU A 23 -6.42 11.84 -8.83
N MET A 24 -6.53 13.15 -9.06
CA MET A 24 -5.41 14.08 -8.86
C MET A 24 -4.95 14.09 -7.39
N MET A 25 -5.88 14.07 -6.44
CA MET A 25 -5.56 13.98 -5.00
C MET A 25 -4.85 12.67 -4.65
N VAL A 26 -5.32 11.53 -5.20
CA VAL A 26 -4.66 10.23 -5.02
C VAL A 26 -3.25 10.26 -5.57
N MET A 27 -3.06 10.72 -6.81
CA MET A 27 -1.73 10.79 -7.44
C MET A 27 -0.78 11.72 -6.68
N TRP A 28 -1.29 12.87 -6.22
CA TRP A 28 -0.52 13.80 -5.39
C TRP A 28 -0.14 13.17 -4.04
N SER A 29 -1.07 12.52 -3.36
CA SER A 29 -0.79 11.89 -2.06
C SER A 29 0.24 10.75 -2.15
N LEU A 30 0.42 10.14 -3.32
CA LEU A 30 1.33 9.00 -3.55
C LEU A 30 2.66 9.38 -4.21
N GLY A 31 2.91 10.66 -4.51
CA GLY A 31 4.15 11.05 -5.18
C GLY A 31 4.21 10.70 -6.66
N ILE A 32 3.07 10.48 -7.32
CA ILE A 32 2.98 10.12 -8.76
C ILE A 32 3.07 11.37 -9.65
N VAL A 33 3.38 12.54 -9.11
CA VAL A 33 3.50 13.77 -9.89
C VAL A 33 4.89 13.81 -10.55
N GLU A 34 4.94 14.06 -11.84
CA GLU A 34 6.18 14.24 -12.61
C GLU A 34 6.67 15.69 -12.57
N TRP A 35 7.99 15.86 -12.40
CA TRP A 35 8.66 17.16 -12.35
C TRP A 35 8.60 17.96 -13.66
N SER A 36 8.66 17.28 -14.81
CA SER A 36 9.17 17.91 -16.05
C SER A 36 8.16 18.23 -17.14
N VAL A 37 6.95 17.67 -17.15
CA VAL A 37 6.09 17.74 -18.34
C VAL A 37 4.74 18.34 -17.97
N PRO A 38 4.44 19.64 -18.16
CA PRO A 38 3.04 20.05 -18.25
C PRO A 38 2.38 19.14 -19.31
N LEU A 39 1.24 18.52 -18.99
CA LEU A 39 0.53 17.60 -19.91
C LEU A 39 0.06 18.28 -21.21
N ASP A 40 0.31 19.59 -21.34
CA ASP A 40 -0.12 20.47 -22.41
C ASP A 40 1.09 21.13 -23.08
N GLU A 41 1.74 20.44 -24.02
CA GLU A 41 2.57 21.09 -25.04
C GLU A 41 2.30 20.43 -26.41
N GLU A 42 1.10 20.65 -26.96
CA GLU A 42 0.92 20.68 -28.42
C GLU A 42 0.40 22.08 -28.84
N GLU A 43 1.29 22.76 -29.55
CA GLU A 43 1.16 23.85 -30.54
C GLU A 43 0.25 25.08 -30.29
N GLY A 44 0.91 26.23 -30.08
CA GLY A 44 0.31 27.56 -30.21
C GLY A 44 1.23 28.67 -29.70
N SER A 45 1.92 29.36 -30.61
CA SER A 45 3.04 30.29 -30.39
C SER A 45 2.74 31.56 -29.56
N ALA A 46 1.50 31.75 -29.07
CA ALA A 46 1.09 32.94 -28.31
C ALA A 46 1.17 32.80 -26.77
N ARG A 47 1.61 31.66 -26.22
CA ARG A 47 1.41 31.34 -24.77
C ARG A 47 2.64 31.39 -23.86
N ARG A 48 3.74 32.06 -24.24
CA ARG A 48 5.01 32.04 -23.47
C ARG A 48 4.93 32.61 -22.04
N SER A 49 4.07 33.59 -21.75
CA SER A 49 3.93 34.14 -20.39
C SER A 49 3.09 33.26 -19.45
N PHE A 50 2.08 32.55 -19.97
CA PHE A 50 1.28 31.59 -19.21
C PHE A 50 2.03 30.28 -18.89
N ILE A 51 3.05 29.95 -19.70
CA ILE A 51 3.89 28.76 -19.54
C ILE A 51 4.80 28.84 -18.30
N GLY A 52 5.20 30.04 -17.86
CA GLY A 52 6.01 30.24 -16.66
C GLY A 52 5.28 29.83 -15.38
N ASN A 53 4.04 30.33 -15.20
CA ASN A 53 3.25 30.06 -14.00
C ASN A 53 2.78 28.60 -13.90
N SER A 54 2.50 27.94 -15.03
CA SER A 54 2.09 26.53 -15.02
C SER A 54 3.23 25.58 -14.64
N LYS A 55 4.46 25.85 -15.12
CA LYS A 55 5.67 25.08 -14.75
C LYS A 55 6.00 25.22 -13.27
N TRP A 56 5.96 26.45 -12.73
CA TRP A 56 6.18 26.67 -11.29
C TRP A 56 5.12 26.02 -10.41
N ARG A 57 3.84 26.15 -10.77
CA ARG A 57 2.74 25.49 -10.03
C ARG A 57 2.94 23.97 -10.00
N ARG A 58 3.34 23.34 -11.10
CA ARG A 58 3.60 21.89 -11.15
C ARG A 58 4.78 21.47 -10.27
N ARG A 59 5.90 22.21 -10.33
CA ARG A 59 7.05 21.98 -9.44
C ARG A 59 6.69 22.16 -7.97
N PHE A 60 5.86 23.14 -7.64
CA PHE A 60 5.38 23.35 -6.28
C PHE A 60 4.52 22.16 -5.81
N VAL A 61 3.54 21.72 -6.61
CA VAL A 61 2.70 20.54 -6.30
C VAL A 61 3.55 19.28 -6.12
N PHE A 62 4.58 19.12 -6.96
CA PHE A 62 5.55 18.04 -6.85
C PHE A 62 6.35 18.10 -5.54
N MET A 63 6.94 19.26 -5.21
CA MET A 63 7.71 19.42 -3.97
C MET A 63 6.82 19.21 -2.74
N LEU A 64 5.59 19.71 -2.79
CA LEU A 64 4.61 19.53 -1.72
C LEU A 64 4.27 18.04 -1.52
N SER A 65 4.12 17.29 -2.60
CA SER A 65 3.88 15.85 -2.56
C SER A 65 5.06 15.09 -1.91
N ILE A 66 6.30 15.42 -2.27
CA ILE A 66 7.49 14.79 -1.69
C ILE A 66 7.65 15.16 -0.22
N SER A 67 7.47 16.44 0.13
CA SER A 67 7.52 16.90 1.51
C SER A 67 6.47 16.19 2.36
N TYR A 68 5.28 15.93 1.81
CA TYR A 68 4.25 15.12 2.47
C TYR A 68 4.72 13.68 2.72
N GLN A 69 5.35 13.01 1.75
CA GLN A 69 5.92 11.65 1.94
C GLN A 69 7.01 11.63 3.01
N ILE A 70 7.97 12.57 2.93
CA ILE A 70 9.09 12.67 3.87
C ILE A 70 8.54 12.98 5.27
N GLY A 71 7.55 13.87 5.38
CA GLY A 71 6.88 14.19 6.64
C GLY A 71 6.23 12.97 7.27
N ILE A 72 5.51 12.16 6.48
CA ILE A 72 4.94 10.89 6.97
C ILE A 72 6.05 9.98 7.48
N VAL A 73 7.09 9.71 6.70
CA VAL A 73 8.19 8.83 7.12
C VAL A 73 8.87 9.35 8.37
N PHE A 74 9.08 10.66 8.47
CA PHE A 74 9.75 11.30 9.60
C PHE A 74 8.93 11.23 10.89
N VAL A 75 7.68 11.70 10.88
CA VAL A 75 6.76 11.63 12.03
C VAL A 75 6.66 10.21 12.54
N SER A 76 6.60 9.31 11.58
CA SER A 76 6.49 7.91 11.84
C SER A 76 7.78 7.40 12.51
N PHE A 77 8.94 7.55 11.88
CA PHE A 77 10.21 7.10 12.42
C PHE A 77 10.49 7.68 13.81
N ALA A 78 10.19 8.96 14.01
CA ALA A 78 10.32 9.64 15.29
C ALA A 78 9.48 8.97 16.38
N GLY A 79 8.23 8.59 16.08
CA GLY A 79 7.44 7.89 17.07
C GLY A 79 7.84 6.43 17.28
N ALA A 80 8.34 5.72 16.27
CA ALA A 80 8.97 4.42 16.50
C ALA A 80 10.20 4.51 17.41
N LEU A 81 11.03 5.54 17.22
CA LEU A 81 12.17 5.83 18.09
C LEU A 81 11.71 6.18 19.50
N TRP A 82 10.66 7.00 19.65
CA TRP A 82 10.06 7.33 20.94
C TRP A 82 9.55 6.07 21.64
N TYR A 83 8.81 5.20 20.95
CA TYR A 83 8.37 3.90 21.48
C TYR A 83 9.57 3.03 21.89
N LEU A 84 10.64 3.03 21.10
CA LEU A 84 11.85 2.27 21.44
C LEU A 84 12.51 2.83 22.70
N VAL A 85 12.73 4.14 22.78
CA VAL A 85 13.35 4.76 23.96
C VAL A 85 12.52 4.56 25.22
N CYS A 86 11.18 4.66 25.13
CA CYS A 86 10.32 4.53 26.30
C CYS A 86 10.15 3.07 26.75
N TYR A 87 10.02 2.11 25.84
CA TYR A 87 9.60 0.74 26.18
C TYR A 87 10.71 -0.32 26.06
N PHE A 88 11.88 0.01 25.49
CA PHE A 88 12.97 -0.96 25.38
C PHE A 88 13.49 -1.37 26.77
N GLY A 89 13.66 -2.68 26.97
CA GLY A 89 14.14 -3.26 28.23
C GLY A 89 13.06 -3.49 29.29
N LYS A 90 11.80 -3.07 29.06
CA LYS A 90 10.69 -3.35 29.98
C LYS A 90 10.00 -4.66 29.63
N THR A 91 10.10 -5.66 30.52
CA THR A 91 9.52 -7.00 30.34
C THR A 91 8.00 -6.94 30.15
N ASP A 92 7.33 -6.10 30.94
CA ASP A 92 5.85 -6.00 30.95
C ASP A 92 5.29 -5.39 29.66
N HIS A 93 6.13 -4.70 28.89
CA HIS A 93 5.76 -4.05 27.64
C HIS A 93 6.44 -4.66 26.40
N LEU A 94 7.29 -5.68 26.58
CA LEU A 94 8.05 -6.29 25.49
C LEU A 94 7.13 -6.78 24.37
N ILE A 95 6.02 -7.42 24.73
CA ILE A 95 5.10 -7.97 23.72
C ILE A 95 4.36 -6.86 22.96
N ARG A 96 3.94 -5.80 23.64
CA ARG A 96 3.35 -4.62 23.01
C ARG A 96 4.36 -3.92 22.10
N PHE A 97 5.60 -3.81 22.55
CA PHE A 97 6.72 -3.29 21.74
C PHE A 97 6.94 -4.12 20.48
N LEU A 98 7.01 -5.45 20.58
CA LEU A 98 7.16 -6.34 19.42
C LEU A 98 5.96 -6.19 18.46
N SER A 99 4.74 -6.17 18.97
CA SER A 99 3.52 -6.02 18.17
C SER A 99 3.47 -4.68 17.44
N VAL A 100 3.80 -3.57 18.11
CA VAL A 100 3.76 -2.24 17.50
C VAL A 100 4.96 -2.01 16.57
N VAL A 101 6.19 -2.19 17.07
CA VAL A 101 7.42 -1.80 16.36
C VAL A 101 7.85 -2.81 15.29
N LEU A 102 7.65 -4.11 15.50
CA LEU A 102 8.04 -5.11 14.49
C LEU A 102 6.91 -5.48 13.53
N CYS A 103 5.65 -5.25 13.91
CA CYS A 103 4.51 -5.73 13.13
C CYS A 103 3.71 -4.58 12.53
N TYR A 104 3.09 -3.74 13.36
CA TYR A 104 2.30 -2.62 12.85
C TYR A 104 3.16 -1.64 12.06
N TRP A 105 4.34 -1.33 12.59
CA TRP A 105 5.20 -0.29 12.07
C TRP A 105 5.70 -0.54 10.64
N PRO A 106 6.28 -1.71 10.31
CA PRO A 106 6.74 -1.96 8.95
C PRO A 106 5.59 -2.01 7.95
N THR A 107 4.38 -2.40 8.38
CA THR A 107 3.19 -2.39 7.52
C THR A 107 2.88 -0.99 7.03
N VAL A 108 2.78 -0.04 7.96
CA VAL A 108 2.44 1.36 7.68
C VAL A 108 3.59 2.06 6.95
N MET A 109 4.84 1.82 7.34
CA MET A 109 6.03 2.46 6.74
C MET A 109 6.46 1.90 5.41
N SER A 110 6.14 0.64 5.10
CA SER A 110 6.52 0.03 3.82
C SER A 110 6.02 0.88 2.64
N LEU A 111 4.82 1.43 2.73
CA LEU A 111 4.16 2.17 1.66
C LEU A 111 4.85 3.48 1.26
N PRO A 112 5.01 4.47 2.17
CA PRO A 112 5.72 5.69 1.81
C PRO A 112 7.17 5.41 1.41
N MET A 113 7.81 4.37 1.97
CA MET A 113 9.13 3.93 1.54
C MET A 113 9.13 3.38 0.12
N PHE A 114 8.13 2.57 -0.27
CA PHE A 114 7.96 2.10 -1.66
C PHE A 114 7.76 3.26 -2.63
N CYS A 115 6.91 4.23 -2.27
CA CYS A 115 6.66 5.42 -3.08
C CYS A 115 7.92 6.29 -3.23
N LEU A 116 8.67 6.54 -2.14
CA LEU A 116 9.94 7.27 -2.17
C LEU A 116 11.03 6.53 -2.95
N ALA A 117 11.12 5.21 -2.83
CA ALA A 117 12.06 4.41 -3.61
C ALA A 117 11.71 4.40 -5.11
N ALA A 118 10.42 4.31 -5.44
CA ALA A 118 9.94 4.44 -6.81
C ALA A 118 10.29 5.82 -7.38
N PHE A 119 10.06 6.86 -6.59
CA PHE A 119 10.39 8.23 -6.91
C PHE A 119 11.88 8.42 -7.18
N ALA A 120 12.76 8.00 -6.27
CA ALA A 120 14.21 8.13 -6.42
C ALA A 120 14.71 7.41 -7.68
N ARG A 121 14.16 6.21 -7.95
CA ARG A 121 14.53 5.43 -9.14
C ARG A 121 14.02 6.05 -10.44
N ASN A 122 12.78 6.53 -10.47
CA ASN A 122 12.19 7.13 -11.67
C ASN A 122 12.91 8.43 -12.06
N ASN A 123 13.39 9.21 -11.08
CA ASN A 123 14.21 10.40 -11.36
C ASN A 123 15.62 10.04 -11.86
N ARG A 124 16.25 8.99 -11.30
CA ARG A 124 17.58 8.54 -11.76
C ARG A 124 17.56 7.97 -13.19
N LYS A 125 16.49 7.24 -13.55
CA LYS A 125 16.36 6.60 -14.87
C LYS A 125 16.13 7.54 -16.04
N ARG A 126 15.78 8.82 -15.81
CA ARG A 126 15.63 9.81 -16.88
C ARG A 126 16.92 10.06 -17.68
N HIS A 127 18.06 9.55 -17.21
CA HIS A 127 19.34 9.63 -17.90
C HIS A 127 19.73 8.36 -18.67
N ASP A 128 19.03 7.23 -18.51
CA ASP A 128 19.34 5.96 -19.19
C ASP A 128 18.15 5.51 -20.05
N ASP A 129 18.19 5.84 -21.34
CA ASP A 129 17.16 5.57 -22.36
C ASP A 129 17.05 4.09 -22.74
N GLY A 130 16.60 3.26 -21.79
CA GLY A 130 16.25 1.85 -22.00
C GLY A 130 14.75 1.60 -21.84
N LEU A 131 13.98 1.77 -22.92
CA LEU A 131 12.51 1.72 -22.99
C LEU A 131 11.85 0.36 -22.65
N THR A 132 12.57 -0.61 -22.10
CA THR A 132 12.09 -2.01 -21.97
C THR A 132 12.31 -2.65 -20.60
N SER A 133 12.79 -1.90 -19.60
CA SER A 133 12.99 -2.49 -18.28
C SER A 133 11.66 -2.74 -17.54
N ILE A 134 11.38 -4.00 -17.21
CA ILE A 134 10.29 -4.41 -16.31
C ILE A 134 10.64 -3.96 -14.89
N ALA A 135 10.46 -2.68 -14.61
CA ALA A 135 10.69 -2.09 -13.29
C ALA A 135 9.35 -1.79 -12.63
N TRP A 136 9.16 -2.32 -11.42
CA TRP A 136 7.98 -2.08 -10.60
C TRP A 136 7.71 -0.58 -10.34
N THR A 137 8.75 0.26 -10.41
CA THR A 137 8.66 1.72 -10.21
C THR A 137 7.88 2.42 -11.33
N ASN A 138 7.78 1.80 -12.51
CA ASN A 138 7.00 2.33 -13.63
C ASN A 138 5.48 2.32 -13.34
N VAL A 139 5.03 1.58 -12.33
CA VAL A 139 3.63 1.63 -11.87
C VAL A 139 3.24 3.04 -11.42
N PHE A 140 4.19 3.78 -10.83
CA PHE A 140 4.04 5.15 -10.33
C PHE A 140 4.40 6.22 -11.37
N ASN A 141 4.48 5.86 -12.66
CA ASN A 141 4.73 6.82 -13.72
C ASN A 141 3.41 7.55 -14.09
N GLU A 142 3.41 8.89 -14.01
CA GLU A 142 2.25 9.73 -14.26
C GLU A 142 1.73 9.53 -15.69
N SER A 143 2.62 9.69 -16.67
CA SER A 143 2.29 9.57 -18.10
C SER A 143 1.65 8.23 -18.43
N SER A 144 2.22 7.13 -17.91
CA SER A 144 1.68 5.79 -18.08
C SER A 144 0.29 5.65 -17.46
N PHE A 145 0.11 6.15 -16.23
CA PHE A 145 -1.15 6.06 -15.53
C PHE A 145 -2.26 6.91 -16.16
N VAL A 146 -1.96 8.16 -16.53
CA VAL A 146 -2.91 9.08 -17.18
C VAL A 146 -3.35 8.51 -18.53
N ARG A 147 -2.41 8.02 -19.34
CA ARG A 147 -2.71 7.35 -20.62
C ARG A 147 -3.58 6.11 -20.42
N GLN A 148 -3.25 5.27 -19.45
CA GLN A 148 -4.03 4.08 -19.12
C GLN A 148 -5.43 4.43 -18.58
N PHE A 149 -5.57 5.57 -17.88
CA PHE A 149 -6.83 6.01 -17.30
C PHE A 149 -7.75 6.69 -18.31
N SER A 150 -7.22 7.48 -19.27
CA SER A 150 -8.02 8.13 -20.32
C SER A 150 -8.84 7.13 -21.14
N TYR A 151 -8.27 5.93 -21.30
CA TYR A 151 -8.90 4.79 -21.90
C TYR A 151 -10.14 4.31 -21.15
N LEU A 152 -10.21 4.43 -19.83
CA LEU A 152 -11.37 3.99 -19.08
C LEU A 152 -12.58 4.87 -19.40
N ASN A 153 -13.64 4.24 -19.89
CA ASN A 153 -14.91 4.94 -20.08
C ASN A 153 -15.56 5.07 -18.71
N VAL A 154 -15.23 6.15 -17.99
CA VAL A 154 -15.69 6.42 -16.61
C VAL A 154 -17.20 6.28 -16.46
N SER A 155 -17.97 6.65 -17.49
CA SER A 155 -19.44 6.52 -17.53
C SER A 155 -19.95 5.07 -17.59
N LYS A 156 -19.14 4.11 -18.06
CA LYS A 156 -19.47 2.67 -18.11
C LYS A 156 -18.92 1.91 -16.92
N MET A 157 -18.12 2.53 -16.06
CA MET A 157 -17.79 1.94 -14.77
C MET A 157 -19.08 1.93 -13.94
N LYS A 158 -19.70 0.75 -13.79
CA LYS A 158 -20.81 0.55 -12.84
C LYS A 158 -20.42 1.21 -11.51
N PRO A 159 -21.33 2.01 -10.90
CA PRO A 159 -21.01 2.85 -9.76
C PRO A 159 -20.33 1.99 -8.70
N LEU A 160 -19.08 2.35 -8.41
CA LEU A 160 -18.12 1.59 -7.61
C LEU A 160 -18.76 1.02 -6.33
N PRO A 161 -19.17 -0.26 -6.29
CA PRO A 161 -19.66 -0.88 -5.06
C PRO A 161 -18.53 -1.06 -4.03
N LYS A 162 -17.29 -0.68 -4.39
CA LYS A 162 -16.08 -0.79 -3.59
C LYS A 162 -15.51 0.53 -3.11
N ILE A 163 -15.96 1.67 -3.65
CA ILE A 163 -15.67 2.97 -3.00
C ILE A 163 -16.39 3.00 -1.66
N GLY A 164 -17.63 2.49 -1.57
CA GLY A 164 -18.32 2.33 -0.29
C GLY A 164 -17.55 1.46 0.70
N VAL A 165 -16.89 0.38 0.24
CA VAL A 165 -16.05 -0.49 1.07
C VAL A 165 -14.76 0.21 1.50
N VAL A 166 -14.10 0.92 0.57
CA VAL A 166 -12.92 1.72 0.88
C VAL A 166 -13.28 2.86 1.83
N ILE A 167 -14.32 3.66 1.56
CA ILE A 167 -14.89 4.69 2.44
C ILE A 167 -15.36 4.11 3.78
N PHE A 168 -15.93 2.90 3.80
CA PHE A 168 -16.30 2.22 5.05
C PHE A 168 -15.05 1.85 5.83
N PHE A 169 -13.98 1.37 5.20
CA PHE A 169 -12.72 1.08 5.89
C PHE A 169 -11.94 2.34 6.26
N TYR A 170 -11.94 3.39 5.44
CA TYR A 170 -11.40 4.73 5.75
C TYR A 170 -12.17 5.35 6.91
N GLY A 171 -13.50 5.30 6.82
CA GLY A 171 -14.43 5.81 7.82
C GLY A 171 -14.30 5.02 9.11
N PHE A 172 -14.17 3.70 9.07
CA PHE A 172 -14.05 2.86 10.25
C PHE A 172 -12.66 2.92 10.88
N ALA A 173 -11.58 2.93 10.11
CA ALA A 173 -10.22 3.13 10.63
C ALA A 173 -10.06 4.55 11.21
N SER A 174 -10.61 5.56 10.54
CA SER A 174 -10.68 6.92 11.08
C SER A 174 -11.62 7.02 12.27
N SER A 175 -12.73 6.29 12.31
CA SER A 175 -13.66 6.29 13.45
C SER A 175 -13.03 5.60 14.66
N ILE A 176 -12.33 4.48 14.45
CA ILE A 176 -11.53 3.82 15.50
C ILE A 176 -10.49 4.80 16.02
N SER A 177 -9.77 5.49 15.12
CA SER A 177 -8.72 6.42 15.53
C SER A 177 -9.29 7.65 16.25
N CYS A 178 -10.39 8.23 15.76
CA CYS A 178 -11.11 9.30 16.44
C CYS A 178 -11.68 8.83 17.78
N PHE A 179 -12.16 7.59 17.88
CA PHE A 179 -12.66 7.02 19.12
C PHE A 179 -11.51 6.77 20.13
N ILE A 180 -10.35 6.33 19.67
CA ILE A 180 -9.13 6.25 20.49
C ILE A 180 -8.74 7.64 21.00
N VAL A 181 -8.74 8.65 20.12
CA VAL A 181 -8.43 10.04 20.49
C VAL A 181 -9.45 10.58 21.49
N LEU A 182 -10.75 10.33 21.28
CA LEU A 182 -11.81 10.75 22.20
C LEU A 182 -11.68 10.06 23.56
N LEU A 183 -11.44 8.74 23.58
CA LEU A 183 -11.16 8.01 24.82
C LEU A 183 -9.89 8.52 25.52
N TYR A 184 -8.86 8.91 24.76
CA TYR A 184 -7.62 9.45 25.30
C TYR A 184 -7.83 10.84 25.92
N VAL A 185 -8.54 11.74 25.22
CA VAL A 185 -8.81 13.11 25.67
C VAL A 185 -9.74 13.12 26.89
N ASP A 186 -10.75 12.25 26.93
CA ASP A 186 -11.76 12.26 28.00
C ASP A 186 -11.25 11.61 29.30
N MET A 187 -10.25 10.72 29.22
CA MET A 187 -9.75 9.97 30.38
C MET A 187 -8.46 10.52 31.01
N TYR A 188 -7.76 11.48 30.38
CA TYR A 188 -6.41 11.89 30.81
C TYR A 188 -6.21 13.40 31.04
N LYS A 189 -6.80 13.98 32.10
CA LYS A 189 -6.37 15.31 32.56
C LYS A 189 -4.97 15.34 33.20
N SER A 190 -4.36 14.18 33.45
CA SER A 190 -3.10 14.05 34.22
C SER A 190 -1.89 13.57 33.41
N CYS A 191 -2.07 13.12 32.16
CA CYS A 191 -1.00 12.55 31.32
C CYS A 191 -1.06 12.98 29.84
N GLU A 192 -1.57 14.18 29.61
CA GLU A 192 -1.45 14.86 28.32
C GLU A 192 0.00 15.25 28.05
N SER A 193 0.77 14.33 27.45
CA SER A 193 1.94 14.72 26.68
C SER A 193 1.47 15.17 25.29
N TRP A 194 1.79 16.40 24.90
CA TRP A 194 1.54 16.90 23.55
C TRP A 194 2.16 16.00 22.46
N ILE A 195 3.21 15.25 22.82
CA ILE A 195 3.89 14.26 21.96
C ILE A 195 2.95 13.11 21.61
N SER A 196 2.23 12.56 22.59
CA SER A 196 1.24 11.49 22.37
C SER A 196 0.10 11.96 21.44
N TYR A 197 -0.31 13.23 21.54
CA TYR A 197 -1.30 13.81 20.61
C TYR A 197 -0.77 13.90 19.18
N ILE A 198 0.43 14.45 18.99
CA ILE A 198 1.08 14.52 17.67
C ILE A 198 1.24 13.12 17.08
N TRP A 199 1.62 12.14 17.90
CA TRP A 199 1.72 10.76 17.49
C TRP A 199 0.39 10.19 16.98
N MET A 200 -0.71 10.38 17.73
CA MET A 200 -2.03 9.94 17.30
C MET A 200 -2.46 10.57 15.98
N VAL A 201 -2.21 11.87 15.80
CA VAL A 201 -2.46 12.55 14.51
C VAL A 201 -1.61 11.94 13.40
N GLY A 202 -0.34 11.66 13.65
CA GLY A 202 0.54 10.98 12.72
C GLY A 202 0.03 9.59 12.31
N GLU A 203 -0.46 8.80 13.28
CA GLU A 203 -1.04 7.49 13.03
C GLU A 203 -2.28 7.58 12.12
N VAL A 204 -3.17 8.54 12.39
CA VAL A 204 -4.35 8.81 11.55
C VAL A 204 -3.94 9.13 10.12
N ILE A 205 -2.98 10.05 9.93
CA ILE A 205 -2.49 10.43 8.59
C ILE A 205 -1.91 9.21 7.87
N ALA A 206 -1.17 8.36 8.56
CA ALA A 206 -0.56 7.17 7.97
C ALA A 206 -1.60 6.10 7.57
N LEU A 207 -2.70 5.96 8.33
CA LEU A 207 -3.84 5.12 7.96
C LEU A 207 -4.57 5.65 6.72
N PHE A 208 -4.81 6.98 6.65
CA PHE A 208 -5.36 7.61 5.44
C PHE A 208 -4.46 7.36 4.22
N TYR A 209 -3.14 7.46 4.41
CA TYR A 209 -2.17 7.16 3.36
C TYR A 209 -2.27 5.71 2.88
N PHE A 210 -2.30 4.75 3.82
CA PHE A 210 -2.41 3.33 3.53
C PHE A 210 -3.65 3.00 2.70
N ALA A 211 -4.78 3.56 3.09
CA ALA A 211 -6.03 3.35 2.38
C ALA A 211 -6.02 4.01 0.98
N THR A 212 -5.28 5.12 0.82
CA THR A 212 -5.15 5.82 -0.48
C THR A 212 -4.33 5.01 -1.45
N PHE A 213 -3.24 4.44 -0.96
CA PHE A 213 -2.42 3.51 -1.72
C PHE A 213 -3.20 2.25 -2.13
N SER A 214 -3.97 1.69 -1.21
CA SER A 214 -4.82 0.54 -1.48
C SER A 214 -5.82 0.87 -2.59
N TYR A 215 -6.49 2.02 -2.51
CA TYR A 215 -7.40 2.48 -3.56
C TYR A 215 -6.70 2.64 -4.92
N PHE A 216 -5.49 3.19 -4.94
CA PHE A 216 -4.68 3.30 -6.16
C PHE A 216 -4.36 1.93 -6.78
N LEU A 217 -3.96 0.94 -5.98
CA LEU A 217 -3.72 -0.42 -6.46
C LEU A 217 -4.98 -1.06 -7.05
N TYR A 218 -6.13 -0.83 -6.44
CA TYR A 218 -7.40 -1.26 -6.97
C TYR A 218 -7.72 -0.61 -8.33
N LEU A 219 -7.49 0.69 -8.48
CA LEU A 219 -7.65 1.38 -9.77
C LEU A 219 -6.70 0.79 -10.83
N LYS A 220 -5.42 0.61 -10.49
CA LYS A 220 -4.42 -0.01 -11.38
C LYS A 220 -4.81 -1.41 -11.82
N ARG A 221 -5.40 -2.20 -10.92
CA ARG A 221 -5.93 -3.51 -11.28
C ARG A 221 -7.08 -3.40 -12.29
N ILE A 222 -8.07 -2.53 -12.06
CA ILE A 222 -9.20 -2.37 -12.99
C ILE A 222 -8.70 -1.95 -14.37
N ILE A 223 -7.76 -0.99 -14.41
CA ILE A 223 -7.08 -0.56 -15.62
C ILE A 223 -6.48 -1.77 -16.34
N LEU A 224 -5.73 -2.61 -15.62
CA LEU A 224 -5.08 -3.78 -16.20
C LEU A 224 -6.09 -4.81 -16.72
N GLU A 225 -7.20 -5.04 -16.00
CA GLU A 225 -8.28 -5.94 -16.47
C GLU A 225 -8.92 -5.44 -17.77
N GLU A 226 -9.08 -4.12 -17.91
CA GLU A 226 -9.63 -3.51 -19.12
C GLU A 226 -8.61 -3.47 -20.27
N GLU A 227 -7.35 -3.22 -19.97
CA GLU A 227 -6.24 -3.32 -20.93
C GLU A 227 -6.17 -4.74 -21.51
N GLY A 228 -6.28 -5.77 -20.67
CA GLY A 228 -6.30 -7.16 -21.13
C GLY A 228 -7.48 -7.45 -22.08
N ARG A 229 -8.67 -6.88 -21.83
CA ARG A 229 -9.81 -7.02 -22.75
C ARG A 229 -9.55 -6.34 -24.08
N ARG A 230 -8.87 -5.19 -24.08
CA ARG A 230 -8.50 -4.47 -25.31
C ARG A 230 -7.45 -5.22 -26.09
N THR A 231 -6.40 -5.72 -25.44
CA THR A 231 -5.39 -6.56 -26.07
C THR A 231 -6.04 -7.76 -26.76
N LEU A 232 -7.01 -8.41 -26.11
CA LEU A 232 -7.78 -9.50 -26.73
C LEU A 232 -8.58 -9.05 -27.96
N SER A 233 -9.33 -7.95 -27.86
CA SER A 233 -10.07 -7.40 -29.00
C SER A 233 -9.13 -6.98 -30.13
N PHE A 234 -7.98 -6.42 -29.80
CA PHE A 234 -6.96 -5.99 -30.75
C PHE A 234 -6.35 -7.19 -31.50
N VAL A 235 -5.98 -8.26 -30.79
CA VAL A 235 -5.52 -9.51 -31.40
C VAL A 235 -6.60 -10.13 -32.28
N LYS A 236 -7.87 -10.06 -31.86
CA LYS A 236 -9.00 -10.54 -32.64
C LYS A 236 -9.20 -9.76 -33.95
N SER A 237 -8.98 -8.45 -33.94
CA SER A 237 -9.13 -7.60 -35.13
C SER A 237 -7.93 -7.66 -36.07
N ASN A 238 -6.73 -7.94 -35.55
CA ASN A 238 -5.48 -7.97 -36.33
C ASN A 238 -4.96 -9.39 -36.58
N LYS A 239 -5.88 -10.37 -36.69
CA LYS A 239 -5.53 -11.76 -37.01
C LYS A 239 -4.76 -11.81 -38.33
N GLY A 240 -3.62 -12.51 -38.33
CA GLY A 240 -2.72 -12.61 -39.49
C GLY A 240 -1.50 -11.69 -39.39
N ASN A 241 -1.56 -10.61 -38.60
CA ASN A 241 -0.40 -9.75 -38.35
C ASN A 241 0.26 -10.08 -37.00
N LEU A 242 1.15 -11.07 -37.00
CA LEU A 242 1.76 -11.63 -35.79
C LEU A 242 2.59 -10.60 -35.01
N GLU A 243 3.38 -9.78 -35.70
CA GLU A 243 4.32 -8.85 -35.06
C GLU A 243 3.60 -7.81 -34.22
N ILE A 244 2.56 -7.19 -34.78
CA ILE A 244 1.78 -6.17 -34.08
C ILE A 244 1.04 -6.79 -32.88
N CYS A 245 0.52 -8.02 -33.03
CA CYS A 245 -0.12 -8.74 -31.93
C CYS A 245 0.88 -9.07 -30.80
N ILE A 246 2.10 -9.52 -31.13
CA ILE A 246 3.16 -9.79 -30.17
C ILE A 246 3.53 -8.53 -29.39
N VAL A 247 3.68 -7.38 -30.07
CA VAL A 247 3.98 -6.10 -29.41
C VAL A 247 2.88 -5.72 -28.41
N SER A 248 1.61 -5.87 -28.80
CA SER A 248 0.46 -5.57 -27.93
C SER A 248 0.43 -6.50 -26.70
N VAL A 249 0.61 -7.81 -26.89
CA VAL A 249 0.65 -8.80 -25.80
C VAL A 249 1.85 -8.56 -24.89
N LYS A 250 3.02 -8.27 -25.44
CA LYS A 250 4.23 -7.96 -24.68
C LYS A 250 4.06 -6.70 -23.83
N SER A 251 3.46 -5.65 -24.39
CA SER A 251 3.16 -4.42 -23.65
C SER A 251 2.25 -4.70 -22.45
N PHE A 252 1.17 -5.46 -22.68
CA PHE A 252 0.26 -5.88 -21.62
C PHE A 252 0.97 -6.72 -20.55
N PHE A 253 1.79 -7.69 -20.95
CA PHE A 253 2.59 -8.52 -20.03
C PHE A 253 3.56 -7.69 -19.19
N CYS A 254 4.23 -6.70 -19.80
CA CYS A 254 5.10 -5.78 -19.06
C CYS A 254 4.32 -5.01 -17.98
N ASN A 255 3.15 -4.44 -18.31
CA ASN A 255 2.31 -3.72 -17.36
C ASN A 255 1.81 -4.63 -16.22
N TYR A 256 1.42 -5.86 -16.57
CA TYR A 256 1.06 -6.90 -15.63
C TYR A 256 2.20 -7.24 -14.67
N MET A 257 3.41 -7.49 -15.19
CA MET A 257 4.58 -7.85 -14.39
C MET A 257 5.03 -6.71 -13.48
N GLN A 258 4.96 -5.46 -13.95
CA GLN A 258 5.29 -4.29 -13.13
C GLN A 258 4.37 -4.19 -11.91
N LEU A 259 3.05 -4.34 -12.10
CA LEU A 259 2.08 -4.34 -11.00
C LEU A 259 2.30 -5.52 -10.06
N ARG A 260 2.50 -6.73 -10.61
CA ARG A 260 2.74 -7.94 -9.81
C ARG A 260 4.01 -7.84 -8.96
N ASN A 261 5.12 -7.38 -9.53
CA ASN A 261 6.40 -7.26 -8.84
C ASN A 261 6.39 -6.22 -7.71
N MET A 262 5.50 -5.24 -7.79
CA MET A 262 5.26 -4.28 -6.71
C MET A 262 4.34 -4.87 -5.63
N LEU A 263 3.20 -5.41 -6.07
CA LEU A 263 2.11 -5.82 -5.22
C LEU A 263 2.49 -7.01 -4.33
N LEU A 264 3.21 -7.99 -4.89
CA LEU A 264 3.45 -9.25 -4.21
C LEU A 264 4.39 -9.13 -3.00
N PRO A 265 5.56 -8.47 -3.08
CA PRO A 265 6.39 -8.23 -1.90
C PRO A 265 5.67 -7.42 -0.83
N TRP A 266 4.92 -6.39 -1.24
CA TRP A 266 4.15 -5.57 -0.31
C TRP A 266 3.05 -6.38 0.40
N LEU A 267 2.28 -7.19 -0.33
CA LEU A 267 1.29 -8.11 0.24
C LEU A 267 1.92 -9.05 1.27
N CYS A 268 3.10 -9.60 0.97
CA CYS A 268 3.80 -10.50 1.88
C CYS A 268 4.16 -9.79 3.19
N ILE A 269 4.66 -8.55 3.11
CA ILE A 269 4.98 -7.73 4.27
C ILE A 269 3.71 -7.48 5.09
N VAL A 270 2.64 -6.99 4.48
CA VAL A 270 1.38 -6.68 5.17
C VAL A 270 0.80 -7.93 5.83
N MET A 271 0.72 -9.04 5.11
CA MET A 271 0.15 -10.28 5.65
C MET A 271 1.00 -10.87 6.77
N PHE A 272 2.32 -10.91 6.61
CA PHE A 272 3.23 -11.38 7.65
C PHE A 272 3.11 -10.50 8.90
N SER A 273 3.23 -9.19 8.74
CA SER A 273 3.15 -8.24 9.84
C SER A 273 1.79 -8.28 10.55
N SER A 274 0.68 -8.31 9.82
CA SER A 274 -0.65 -8.41 10.43
C SER A 274 -0.86 -9.73 11.17
N THR A 275 -0.46 -10.86 10.58
CA THR A 275 -0.64 -12.19 11.21
C THR A 275 0.27 -12.39 12.40
N PHE A 276 1.54 -11.99 12.30
CA PHE A 276 2.50 -12.04 13.40
C PHE A 276 2.07 -11.11 14.54
N GLY A 277 1.72 -9.85 14.23
CA GLY A 277 1.27 -8.87 15.22
C GLY A 277 -0.01 -9.29 15.95
N LEU A 278 -0.98 -9.87 15.23
CA LEU A 278 -2.19 -10.43 15.82
C LEU A 278 -1.87 -11.62 16.73
N THR A 279 -1.00 -12.53 16.28
CA THR A 279 -0.62 -13.72 17.07
C THR A 279 0.07 -13.30 18.37
N VAL A 280 1.03 -12.39 18.27
CA VAL A 280 1.77 -11.84 19.42
C VAL A 280 0.80 -11.15 20.40
N PHE A 281 -0.16 -10.38 19.90
CA PHE A 281 -1.19 -9.74 20.73
C PHE A 281 -2.12 -10.75 21.44
N LEU A 282 -2.65 -11.73 20.71
CA LEU A 282 -3.54 -12.76 21.26
C LEU A 282 -2.83 -13.62 22.31
N THR A 283 -1.57 -13.99 22.04
CA THR A 283 -0.71 -14.70 22.99
C THR A 283 -0.55 -13.91 24.30
N TRP A 284 -0.33 -12.61 24.21
CA TRP A 284 -0.22 -11.75 25.39
C TRP A 284 -1.54 -11.65 26.16
N ALA A 285 -2.64 -11.37 25.47
CA ALA A 285 -3.96 -11.28 26.08
C ALA A 285 -4.35 -12.58 26.80
N TYR A 286 -3.92 -13.73 26.28
CA TYR A 286 -4.13 -15.03 26.93
C TYR A 286 -3.25 -15.23 28.17
N LYS A 287 -1.96 -14.88 28.11
CA LYS A 287 -1.04 -14.94 29.26
C LYS A 287 -1.47 -14.01 30.39
N ASP A 288 -1.89 -12.79 30.07
CA ASP A 288 -2.30 -11.79 31.07
C ASP A 288 -3.54 -12.27 31.87
N LYS A 289 -4.52 -12.88 31.19
CA LYS A 289 -5.70 -13.49 31.86
C LYS A 289 -5.37 -14.67 32.76
N THR A 290 -4.36 -15.48 32.41
CA THR A 290 -3.93 -16.65 33.20
C THR A 290 -3.02 -16.26 34.36
N SER A 291 -2.29 -15.15 34.24
CA SER A 291 -1.50 -14.56 35.34
C SER A 291 -2.37 -13.75 36.30
N ALA A 292 -3.37 -13.00 35.83
CA ALA A 292 -4.28 -12.21 36.67
C ALA A 292 -5.10 -13.05 37.66
N SER A 293 -5.42 -14.31 37.32
CA SER A 293 -6.03 -15.26 38.27
C SER A 293 -5.10 -15.70 39.41
N ASN A 294 -3.79 -15.46 39.28
CA ASN A 294 -2.77 -15.83 40.27
C ASN A 294 -2.18 -14.61 41.02
N ILE A 295 -2.42 -13.37 40.55
CA ILE A 295 -1.87 -12.11 41.12
C ILE A 295 -2.99 -11.33 41.86
N ILE A 296 -3.75 -12.01 42.73
CA ILE A 296 -4.50 -11.32 43.81
C ILE A 296 -3.60 -11.19 45.06
N VAL A 297 -2.36 -11.70 45.01
CA VAL A 297 -1.42 -11.68 46.13
C VAL A 297 -0.14 -10.97 45.68
N GLN A 298 0.19 -9.86 46.34
CA GLN A 298 1.40 -9.02 46.18
C GLN A 298 1.36 -7.92 45.11
N VAL A 299 0.70 -6.79 45.44
CA VAL A 299 1.18 -5.48 45.00
C VAL A 299 1.43 -4.65 46.27
N ASN A 300 2.62 -4.82 46.85
CA ASN A 300 3.14 -3.91 47.86
C ASN A 300 4.68 -3.93 47.82
N THR A 301 5.24 -3.51 46.70
CA THR A 301 6.67 -3.19 46.59
C THR A 301 6.84 -2.00 45.66
N THR A 302 6.68 -0.81 46.22
CA THR A 302 7.24 0.43 45.70
C THR A 302 8.76 0.37 45.84
N THR A 303 9.45 -0.20 44.85
CA THR A 303 10.89 0.01 44.70
C THR A 303 11.10 1.40 44.11
N GLN A 304 11.41 2.37 44.96
CA GLN A 304 11.96 3.67 44.56
C GLN A 304 13.32 3.43 43.89
N ILE A 305 13.39 3.66 42.58
CA ILE A 305 14.65 3.67 41.83
C ILE A 305 15.32 5.03 42.13
N PRO A 306 16.66 5.07 42.35
CA PRO A 306 17.34 6.31 42.72
C PRO A 306 17.26 7.36 41.60
N ASP A 307 16.97 8.59 42.00
CA ASP A 307 16.97 9.79 41.16
C ASP A 307 18.36 10.05 40.56
N SER A 308 18.63 9.45 39.40
CA SER A 308 19.60 10.02 38.48
C SER A 308 18.89 11.07 37.62
N ASN A 309 19.48 12.25 37.45
CA ASN A 309 18.90 13.36 36.67
C ASN A 309 18.47 12.95 35.25
N MET A 310 19.11 11.91 34.69
CA MET A 310 18.75 11.33 33.39
C MET A 310 17.49 10.45 33.47
N ALA A 311 17.31 9.66 34.53
CA ALA A 311 16.08 8.91 34.77
C ALA A 311 14.89 9.82 35.07
N ALA A 312 15.10 10.94 35.77
CA ALA A 312 14.06 11.95 36.00
C ALA A 312 13.66 12.69 34.71
N TYR A 313 14.61 12.95 33.80
CA TYR A 313 14.33 13.55 32.50
C TYR A 313 13.60 12.58 31.55
N ILE A 314 14.05 11.32 31.50
CA ILE A 314 13.37 10.25 30.74
C ILE A 314 11.98 9.98 31.34
N GLY A 315 11.83 10.02 32.66
CA GLY A 315 10.55 9.87 33.35
C GLY A 315 9.52 10.93 32.97
N ARG A 316 9.93 12.19 32.77
CA ARG A 316 9.05 13.25 32.24
C ARG A 316 8.71 13.11 30.75
N PHE A 317 9.55 12.42 29.99
CA PHE A 317 9.38 12.26 28.53
C PHE A 317 8.62 10.97 28.17
N CYS A 318 8.69 9.99 29.06
CA CYS A 318 8.03 8.70 29.00
C CYS A 318 7.22 8.57 30.29
N ASP A 319 6.09 9.30 30.41
CA ASP A 319 5.20 9.17 31.56
C ASP A 319 4.56 7.78 31.55
N TYR A 320 5.22 6.86 32.25
CA TYR A 320 4.84 5.46 32.38
C TYR A 320 3.56 5.26 33.19
N ALA A 321 3.22 6.21 34.06
CA ALA A 321 2.13 6.12 35.02
C ALA A 321 0.73 6.14 34.38
N CYS A 322 0.66 6.33 33.07
CA CYS A 322 -0.57 6.45 32.31
C CYS A 322 -0.64 5.45 31.15
N ASP A 323 0.16 4.40 31.22
CA ASP A 323 0.01 3.32 30.28
C ASP A 323 -1.27 2.54 30.62
N GLY A 324 -2.02 2.14 29.59
CA GLY A 324 -3.42 1.69 29.70
C GLY A 324 -3.70 0.48 30.61
N TYR A 325 -2.72 -0.05 31.36
CA TYR A 325 -2.86 -1.14 32.32
C TYR A 325 -3.86 -0.79 33.45
N ASP A 326 -3.82 0.43 34.00
CA ASP A 326 -4.81 0.89 35.00
C ASP A 326 -6.21 1.13 34.38
N ILE A 327 -6.28 1.39 33.08
CA ILE A 327 -7.53 1.57 32.31
C ILE A 327 -8.13 0.21 31.91
N LEU A 328 -7.28 -0.77 31.61
CA LEU A 328 -7.61 -2.15 31.27
C LEU A 328 -8.25 -2.90 32.46
N MET A 329 -8.08 -2.41 33.69
CA MET A 329 -8.72 -2.95 34.88
C MET A 329 -10.23 -2.65 34.98
N ARG A 330 -10.80 -1.74 34.15
CA ARG A 330 -12.27 -1.67 33.98
C ARG A 330 -12.70 -2.69 32.91
N GLU A 331 -13.45 -3.71 33.33
CA GLU A 331 -13.81 -4.88 32.51
C GLU A 331 -14.33 -4.53 31.10
N ASN A 332 -15.17 -3.50 30.97
CA ASN A 332 -15.73 -3.09 29.68
C ASN A 332 -14.72 -2.36 28.77
N THR A 333 -13.77 -1.62 29.34
CA THR A 333 -12.77 -0.86 28.58
C THR A 333 -11.72 -1.79 27.96
N TYR A 334 -11.40 -2.90 28.64
CA TYR A 334 -10.49 -3.92 28.12
C TYR A 334 -11.00 -4.58 26.84
N ILE A 335 -12.29 -4.93 26.82
CA ILE A 335 -12.92 -5.56 25.65
C ILE A 335 -12.87 -4.59 24.47
N VAL A 336 -13.26 -3.33 24.69
CA VAL A 336 -13.27 -2.28 23.65
C VAL A 336 -11.85 -2.04 23.11
N TYR A 337 -10.86 -1.91 24.00
CA TYR A 337 -9.45 -1.75 23.60
C TYR A 337 -8.93 -2.95 22.79
N SER A 338 -9.25 -4.17 23.22
CA SER A 338 -8.85 -5.39 22.51
C SER A 338 -9.47 -5.48 21.12
N VAL A 339 -10.75 -5.14 20.98
CA VAL A 339 -11.44 -5.09 19.68
C VAL A 339 -10.79 -4.05 18.76
N ILE A 340 -10.46 -2.88 19.29
CA ILE A 340 -9.75 -1.82 18.56
C ILE A 340 -8.39 -2.33 18.07
N LEU A 341 -7.62 -2.99 18.93
CA LEU A 341 -6.26 -3.42 18.63
C LEU A 341 -6.24 -4.58 17.62
N VAL A 342 -7.16 -5.55 17.77
CA VAL A 342 -7.42 -6.57 16.74
C VAL A 342 -7.83 -5.90 15.42
N GLY A 343 -8.69 -4.89 15.47
CA GLY A 343 -9.06 -4.07 14.32
C GLY A 343 -7.84 -3.44 13.64
N LYS A 344 -6.88 -2.90 14.39
CA LYS A 344 -5.65 -2.30 13.86
C LYS A 344 -4.79 -3.29 13.05
N PHE A 345 -4.74 -4.56 13.43
CA PHE A 345 -3.97 -5.59 12.69
C PHE A 345 -4.78 -6.26 11.58
N PHE A 346 -6.06 -6.53 11.84
CA PHE A 346 -6.94 -7.20 10.90
C PHE A 346 -7.30 -6.30 9.71
N MET A 347 -7.52 -5.00 9.95
CA MET A 347 -7.95 -4.08 8.89
C MET A 347 -6.94 -3.95 7.75
N PRO A 348 -5.64 -3.71 7.98
CA PRO A 348 -4.64 -3.67 6.90
C PRO A 348 -4.62 -4.96 6.09
N ALA A 349 -4.71 -6.13 6.74
CA ALA A 349 -4.76 -7.42 6.06
C ALA A 349 -6.05 -7.60 5.24
N ALA A 350 -7.21 -7.34 5.84
CA ALA A 350 -8.50 -7.49 5.20
C ALA A 350 -8.67 -6.52 4.02
N VAL A 351 -8.36 -5.23 4.22
CA VAL A 351 -8.41 -4.20 3.17
C VAL A 351 -7.52 -4.61 2.02
N THR A 352 -6.26 -4.92 2.31
CA THR A 352 -5.30 -5.34 1.30
C THR A 352 -5.77 -6.61 0.56
N PHE A 353 -6.32 -7.58 1.28
CA PHE A 353 -6.88 -8.78 0.69
C PHE A 353 -8.08 -8.47 -0.23
N PHE A 354 -9.03 -7.64 0.18
CA PHE A 354 -10.23 -7.33 -0.60
C PHE A 354 -9.97 -6.39 -1.79
N VAL A 355 -9.14 -5.38 -1.59
CA VAL A 355 -8.73 -4.40 -2.61
C VAL A 355 -8.04 -5.11 -3.76
N VAL A 356 -7.18 -6.07 -3.43
CA VAL A 356 -6.43 -6.84 -4.41
C VAL A 356 -7.19 -8.11 -4.84
N ARG A 357 -8.32 -8.44 -4.20
CA ARG A 357 -8.98 -9.78 -4.21
C ARG A 357 -7.96 -10.92 -4.00
N GLY A 358 -6.97 -10.72 -3.13
CA GLY A 358 -5.89 -11.67 -2.86
C GLY A 358 -4.75 -11.63 -3.90
N LEU A 359 -4.05 -12.76 -4.10
CA LEU A 359 -2.96 -12.96 -5.07
C LEU A 359 -3.44 -12.98 -6.56
N ASP A 360 -4.63 -12.46 -6.80
CA ASP A 360 -5.49 -12.65 -7.97
C ASP A 360 -5.07 -11.85 -9.20
N VAL A 361 -4.02 -11.02 -9.11
CA VAL A 361 -3.40 -10.42 -10.30
C VAL A 361 -3.01 -11.52 -11.30
N LYS A 362 -2.55 -12.70 -10.83
CA LYS A 362 -2.29 -13.87 -11.68
C LYS A 362 -3.45 -14.21 -12.62
N HIS A 363 -4.69 -14.18 -12.14
CA HIS A 363 -5.85 -14.52 -12.96
C HIS A 363 -6.11 -13.52 -14.08
N VAL A 364 -5.58 -12.29 -14.01
CA VAL A 364 -5.68 -11.33 -15.12
C VAL A 364 -4.89 -11.83 -16.33
N TRP A 365 -3.68 -12.36 -16.11
CA TRP A 365 -2.87 -13.00 -17.15
C TRP A 365 -3.45 -14.34 -17.59
N ASP A 366 -3.83 -15.21 -16.64
CA ASP A 366 -4.39 -16.53 -16.96
C ASP A 366 -5.70 -16.40 -17.76
N ARG A 367 -6.56 -15.43 -17.41
CA ARG A 367 -7.79 -15.14 -18.16
C ARG A 367 -7.50 -14.63 -19.57
N LEU A 368 -6.46 -13.83 -19.76
CA LEU A 368 -6.02 -13.43 -21.09
C LEU A 368 -5.58 -14.66 -21.88
N ASN A 369 -4.74 -15.51 -21.29
CA ASN A 369 -4.20 -16.71 -21.94
C ASN A 369 -5.32 -17.68 -22.34
N VAL A 370 -6.20 -18.03 -21.41
CA VAL A 370 -7.37 -18.89 -21.69
C VAL A 370 -8.23 -18.31 -22.81
N LYS A 371 -8.50 -17.00 -22.79
CA LYS A 371 -9.29 -16.36 -23.86
C LYS A 371 -8.56 -16.37 -25.21
N LEU A 372 -7.24 -16.20 -25.24
CA LEU A 372 -6.44 -16.32 -26.47
C LEU A 372 -6.52 -17.75 -27.02
N HIS A 373 -6.38 -18.77 -26.17
CA HIS A 373 -6.56 -20.16 -26.58
C HIS A 373 -7.97 -20.44 -27.13
N LEU A 374 -9.01 -19.89 -26.51
CA LEU A 374 -10.39 -20.05 -26.99
C LEU A 374 -10.67 -19.29 -28.30
N MET A 375 -9.83 -18.32 -28.70
CA MET A 375 -9.94 -17.62 -29.98
C MET A 375 -9.30 -18.35 -31.16
N PHE A 376 -8.68 -19.50 -30.90
CA PHE A 376 -8.05 -20.35 -31.90
C PHE A 376 -9.03 -20.68 -33.04
N SER A 377 -8.59 -20.47 -34.27
CA SER A 377 -9.34 -20.81 -35.48
C SER A 377 -8.45 -21.60 -36.41
N THR A 378 -9.04 -22.56 -37.12
CA THR A 378 -8.36 -23.33 -38.18
C THR A 378 -7.92 -22.42 -39.33
N HIS A 379 -8.68 -21.36 -39.61
CA HIS A 379 -8.23 -20.26 -40.45
C HIS A 379 -7.20 -19.42 -39.68
N ASN A 380 -5.97 -19.36 -40.20
CA ASN A 380 -4.76 -18.78 -39.58
C ASN A 380 -4.10 -19.65 -38.49
N LEU A 381 -4.09 -20.97 -38.67
CA LEU A 381 -3.47 -21.94 -37.77
C LEU A 381 -2.04 -21.56 -37.35
N GLU A 382 -1.19 -21.15 -38.30
CA GLU A 382 0.21 -20.83 -38.03
C GLU A 382 0.38 -19.58 -37.16
N PHE A 383 -0.42 -18.54 -37.42
CA PHE A 383 -0.48 -17.34 -36.59
C PHE A 383 -0.82 -17.71 -35.14
N TRP A 384 -1.88 -18.50 -34.92
CA TRP A 384 -2.31 -18.88 -33.58
C TRP A 384 -1.28 -19.75 -32.87
N LYS A 385 -0.71 -20.76 -33.55
CA LYS A 385 0.35 -21.60 -32.98
C LYS A 385 1.56 -20.77 -32.53
N ARG A 386 2.02 -19.82 -33.35
CA ARG A 386 3.16 -18.95 -33.02
C ARG A 386 2.84 -17.99 -31.87
N LEU A 387 1.65 -17.38 -31.88
CA LEU A 387 1.21 -16.46 -30.82
C LEU A 387 1.05 -17.18 -29.49
N THR A 388 0.39 -18.34 -29.47
CA THR A 388 0.23 -19.16 -28.26
C THR A 388 1.58 -19.59 -27.71
N LYS A 389 2.49 -20.10 -28.55
CA LYS A 389 3.85 -20.44 -28.13
C LYS A 389 4.61 -19.25 -27.54
N TYR A 390 4.36 -18.03 -28.04
CA TYR A 390 4.94 -16.81 -27.49
C TYR A 390 4.35 -16.47 -26.10
N VAL A 391 3.02 -16.56 -25.96
CA VAL A 391 2.33 -16.32 -24.68
C VAL A 391 2.75 -17.34 -23.63
N GLU A 392 2.89 -18.62 -23.98
CA GLU A 392 3.38 -19.67 -23.08
C GLU A 392 4.81 -19.43 -22.61
N LYS A 393 5.68 -18.86 -23.48
CA LYS A 393 7.02 -18.43 -23.10
C LYS A 393 7.00 -17.24 -22.12
N LEU A 394 5.97 -16.41 -22.18
CA LEU A 394 5.73 -15.34 -21.19
C LEU A 394 5.06 -15.94 -19.95
N HIS A 395 5.77 -16.82 -19.24
CA HIS A 395 5.31 -17.35 -17.96
C HIS A 395 5.90 -16.51 -16.83
N PRO A 396 5.08 -15.95 -15.92
CA PRO A 396 5.64 -15.25 -14.77
C PRO A 396 6.19 -16.27 -13.77
N ASP A 397 7.41 -16.08 -13.27
CA ASP A 397 8.00 -16.96 -12.25
C ASP A 397 7.16 -16.92 -10.96
N VAL A 398 6.51 -18.04 -10.62
CA VAL A 398 5.55 -18.13 -9.51
C VAL A 398 6.16 -18.77 -8.27
N THR A 399 7.24 -19.54 -8.42
CA THR A 399 7.76 -20.46 -7.39
C THR A 399 8.20 -19.75 -6.12
N PHE A 400 9.14 -18.81 -6.21
CA PHE A 400 9.67 -18.13 -5.01
C PHE A 400 8.62 -17.21 -4.36
N SER A 401 7.75 -16.63 -5.17
CA SER A 401 6.88 -15.54 -4.74
C SER A 401 5.57 -16.04 -4.11
N ALA A 402 5.06 -17.21 -4.55
CA ALA A 402 4.02 -17.94 -3.84
C ALA A 402 4.55 -18.60 -2.54
N PHE A 403 5.79 -19.10 -2.56
CA PHE A 403 6.44 -19.64 -1.36
C PHE A 403 6.60 -18.57 -0.28
N ALA A 404 7.18 -17.42 -0.62
CA ALA A 404 7.33 -16.30 0.32
C ALA A 404 5.98 -15.81 0.87
N GLY A 405 4.94 -15.72 0.03
CA GLY A 405 3.61 -15.24 0.43
C GLY A 405 2.81 -16.19 1.32
N LEU A 406 3.10 -17.50 1.30
CA LEU A 406 2.43 -18.49 2.13
C LEU A 406 3.26 -18.90 3.35
N VAL A 407 4.54 -19.17 3.14
CA VAL A 407 5.42 -19.73 4.17
C VAL A 407 5.83 -18.69 5.19
N ILE A 408 6.10 -17.44 4.79
CA ILE A 408 6.53 -16.39 5.72
C ILE A 408 5.41 -16.07 6.75
N PRO A 409 4.14 -15.84 6.35
CA PRO A 409 3.05 -15.64 7.31
C PRO A 409 2.80 -16.85 8.21
N VAL A 410 2.89 -18.07 7.68
CA VAL A 410 2.72 -19.31 8.48
C VAL A 410 3.86 -19.48 9.48
N LEU A 411 5.10 -19.18 9.10
CA LEU A 411 6.25 -19.17 10.02
C LEU A 411 6.11 -18.06 11.08
N GLY A 412 5.59 -16.89 10.71
CA GLY A 412 5.25 -15.84 11.68
C GLY A 412 4.21 -16.32 12.69
N LEU A 413 3.13 -16.94 12.22
CA LEU A 413 2.09 -17.49 13.08
C LEU A 413 2.62 -18.62 13.97
N ALA A 414 3.39 -19.55 13.42
CA ALA A 414 4.01 -20.64 14.16
C ALA A 414 5.01 -20.14 15.21
N THR A 415 5.86 -19.16 14.88
CA THR A 415 6.81 -18.56 15.84
C THR A 415 6.09 -17.79 16.95
N GLY A 416 5.04 -17.05 16.63
CA GLY A 416 4.21 -16.35 17.62
C GLY A 416 3.47 -17.30 18.57
N LEU A 417 2.95 -18.43 18.06
CA LEU A 417 2.26 -19.44 18.87
C LEU A 417 3.24 -20.30 19.69
N LEU A 418 4.34 -20.78 19.09
CA LEU A 418 5.31 -21.66 19.75
C LEU A 418 6.20 -20.90 20.74
N GLY A 419 6.53 -19.63 20.44
CA GLY A 419 7.26 -18.77 21.36
C GLY A 419 6.52 -18.59 22.69
N SER A 420 5.19 -18.62 22.69
CA SER A 420 4.39 -18.48 23.90
C SER A 420 4.70 -19.53 24.98
N HIS A 421 5.00 -20.76 24.58
CA HIS A 421 5.26 -21.89 25.48
C HIS A 421 6.72 -22.01 25.92
N HIS A 422 7.67 -21.55 25.08
CA HIS A 422 9.10 -21.75 25.34
C HIS A 422 9.82 -20.52 25.89
N PHE A 423 9.30 -19.31 25.67
CA PHE A 423 9.83 -18.15 26.36
C PHE A 423 9.25 -18.08 27.77
N LYS A 424 10.03 -18.57 28.73
CA LYS A 424 9.95 -18.15 30.14
C LYS A 424 10.45 -16.70 30.18
N PHE A 425 9.53 -15.76 29.98
CA PHE A 425 9.77 -14.35 30.27
C PHE A 425 9.49 -14.09 31.74
#